data_AF-A0A4W5KHT6-F1
#
_entry.id   AF-A0A4W5KHT6-F1
#
_cell.length_a   1.000
_cell.length_b   1.000
_cell.length_c   1.000
_cell.angle_alpha   90.00
_cell.angle_beta   90.00
_cell.angle_gamma   90.00
#
_symmetry.space_group_name_H-M   'P 1'
#
loop_
_entity.id
_entity.type
_entity.pdbx_description
1 polymer ?
#
loop_
_entity_poly.entity_id
_entity_poly.type
_entity_poly.pdbx_seq_one_letter_code
_entity_poly.pdbx_strand_id
1 'polypeptide(L)'
;MPGNYQRTVKRTEDAFQACNDIVVCFQERARVERQYAQQLSEWSNKWKPLVDTSPLYGSLLQAWQCFLSSADRLSALHSSVCRSLVSEDGDRVRTWQKETFHKKLFGGFKESQDFGTGFARAQKPWAKRLKKLDKARSAFHKVQRKEQTARDREAHAKGNPDVAIEKQRKIQEERELAQQDTEKVRARYEKVLEEVTRYAPRYMEEMECIFDQSQEEERKRISFLKQAFLSVHRHLDVTNNER
;
A
#
# COMPACT_ATOMS: atom_id res chain seq x y z
N MET A 1 14.47 0.70 12.26
CA MET A 1 13.72 1.66 13.11
C MET A 1 12.26 1.22 13.19
N PRO A 2 11.59 1.38 14.35
CA PRO A 2 10.14 1.21 14.46
C PRO A 2 9.39 2.13 13.47
N GLY A 3 8.17 1.75 13.06
CA GLY A 3 7.29 2.59 12.23
C GLY A 3 7.17 2.20 10.74
N ASN A 4 7.84 1.17 10.24
CA ASN A 4 7.79 0.84 8.81
C ASN A 4 6.45 0.24 8.32
N TYR A 5 5.54 -0.11 9.23
CA TYR A 5 4.20 -0.62 8.91
C TYR A 5 3.28 0.45 8.26
N GLN A 6 3.69 1.71 8.23
CA GLN A 6 2.89 2.82 7.67
C GLN A 6 2.52 2.60 6.19
N ARG A 7 3.37 1.90 5.42
CA ARG A 7 3.05 1.54 4.03
C ARG A 7 1.83 0.63 3.95
N THR A 8 1.73 -0.34 4.86
CA THR A 8 0.58 -1.26 4.94
C THR A 8 -0.69 -0.52 5.32
N VAL A 9 -0.61 0.43 6.26
CA VAL A 9 -1.76 1.24 6.69
C VAL A 9 -2.23 2.19 5.59
N LYS A 10 -1.29 2.84 4.88
CA LYS A 10 -1.60 3.76 3.78
C LYS A 10 -2.32 3.08 2.61
N ARG A 11 -2.05 1.78 2.38
CA ARG A 11 -2.64 1.00 1.29
C ARG A 11 -4.17 1.10 1.23
N THR A 12 -4.85 1.25 2.36
CA THR A 12 -6.32 1.43 2.40
C THR A 12 -6.76 2.71 1.68
N GLU A 13 -6.07 3.83 1.91
CA GLU A 13 -6.37 5.11 1.25
C GLU A 13 -6.04 5.06 -0.24
N ASP A 14 -4.88 4.48 -0.58
CA ASP A 14 -4.46 4.29 -1.96
C ASP A 14 -5.47 3.38 -2.72
N ALA A 15 -5.98 2.33 -2.06
CA ALA A 15 -6.98 1.42 -2.62
C ALA A 15 -8.34 2.08 -2.83
N PHE A 16 -8.79 2.91 -1.89
CA PHE A 16 -10.00 3.71 -2.05
C PHE A 16 -9.87 4.64 -3.27
N GLN A 17 -8.73 5.33 -3.41
CA GLN A 17 -8.49 6.22 -4.54
C GLN A 17 -8.44 5.46 -5.87
N ALA A 18 -7.76 4.31 -5.92
CA ALA A 18 -7.73 3.47 -7.11
C ALA A 18 -9.14 3.05 -7.58
N CYS A 19 -10.08 2.81 -6.66
CA CYS A 19 -11.47 2.53 -7.03
C CYS A 19 -12.16 3.75 -7.67
N ASN A 20 -11.89 4.97 -7.20
CA ASN A 20 -12.40 6.19 -7.84
C ASN A 20 -11.83 6.32 -9.26
N ASP A 21 -10.53 6.12 -9.42
CA ASP A 21 -9.85 6.26 -10.71
C ASP A 21 -10.37 5.22 -11.72
N ILE A 22 -10.64 3.99 -11.28
CA ILE A 22 -11.25 2.94 -12.10
C ILE A 22 -12.67 3.35 -12.54
N VAL A 23 -13.48 3.88 -11.62
CA VAL A 23 -14.84 4.34 -11.95
C VAL A 23 -14.81 5.49 -12.95
N VAL A 24 -13.91 6.45 -12.78
CA VAL A 24 -13.71 7.55 -13.75
C VAL A 24 -13.28 6.99 -15.11
N CYS A 25 -12.34 6.05 -15.13
CA CYS A 25 -11.91 5.37 -16.35
C CYS A 25 -13.09 4.71 -17.09
N PHE A 26 -14.00 4.03 -16.37
CA PHE A 26 -15.19 3.43 -16.98
C PHE A 26 -16.15 4.50 -17.54
N GLN A 27 -16.33 5.61 -16.83
CA GLN A 27 -17.17 6.72 -17.30
C GLN A 27 -16.61 7.39 -18.56
N GLU A 28 -15.30 7.62 -18.61
CA GLU A 28 -14.62 8.18 -19.77
C GLU A 28 -14.75 7.24 -20.98
N ARG A 29 -14.55 5.94 -20.79
CA ARG A 29 -14.79 4.95 -21.84
C ARG A 29 -16.25 4.95 -22.31
N ALA A 30 -17.21 4.96 -21.38
CA ALA A 30 -18.64 4.99 -21.71
C ALA A 30 -19.03 6.26 -22.49
N ARG A 31 -18.34 7.39 -22.27
CA ARG A 31 -18.55 8.62 -23.04
C ARG A 31 -18.16 8.45 -24.51
N VAL A 32 -17.09 7.71 -24.80
CA VAL A 32 -16.68 7.39 -26.18
C VAL A 32 -17.78 6.56 -26.87
N GLU A 33 -18.27 5.52 -26.20
CA GLU A 33 -19.36 4.67 -26.72
C GLU A 33 -20.63 5.49 -27.01
N ARG A 34 -20.99 6.40 -26.08
CA ARG A 34 -22.13 7.30 -26.24
C ARG A 34 -21.99 8.21 -27.45
N GLN A 35 -20.81 8.80 -27.64
CA GLN A 35 -20.58 9.73 -28.75
C GLN A 35 -20.70 9.02 -30.09
N TYR A 36 -20.16 7.81 -30.23
CA TYR A 36 -20.29 7.02 -31.45
C TYR A 36 -21.75 6.65 -31.74
N ALA A 37 -22.47 6.17 -30.73
CA ALA A 37 -23.89 5.86 -30.84
C ALA A 37 -24.72 7.09 -31.27
N GLN A 38 -24.45 8.25 -30.67
CA GLN A 38 -25.15 9.49 -30.99
C GLN A 38 -24.90 9.91 -32.44
N GLN A 39 -23.64 9.89 -32.90
CA GLN A 39 -23.30 10.25 -34.28
C GLN A 39 -23.97 9.33 -35.31
N LEU A 40 -24.03 8.01 -35.03
CA LEU A 40 -24.74 7.07 -35.88
C LEU A 40 -26.24 7.38 -35.96
N SER A 41 -26.87 7.68 -34.81
CA SER A 41 -28.30 7.99 -34.74
C SER A 41 -28.63 9.31 -35.45
N GLU A 42 -27.84 10.36 -35.23
CA GLU A 42 -28.00 11.65 -35.90
C GLU A 42 -27.84 11.52 -37.41
N TRP A 43 -26.82 10.76 -37.86
CA TRP A 43 -26.60 10.47 -39.28
C TRP A 43 -27.77 9.70 -39.90
N SER A 44 -28.25 8.63 -39.25
CA SER A 44 -29.38 7.83 -39.73
C SER A 44 -30.66 8.69 -39.82
N ASN A 45 -30.97 9.46 -38.78
CA ASN A 45 -32.16 10.31 -38.73
C ASN A 45 -32.14 11.41 -39.79
N LYS A 46 -30.96 11.93 -40.14
CA LYS A 46 -30.80 12.89 -41.24
C LYS A 46 -31.08 12.25 -42.61
N TRP A 47 -30.59 11.04 -42.85
CA TRP A 47 -30.64 10.43 -44.18
C TRP A 47 -31.92 9.66 -44.46
N LYS A 48 -32.57 9.06 -43.46
CA LYS A 48 -33.82 8.29 -43.65
C LYS A 48 -34.89 9.05 -44.44
N PRO A 49 -35.28 10.29 -44.09
CA PRO A 49 -36.30 11.00 -44.85
C PRO A 49 -35.91 11.22 -46.31
N LEU A 50 -34.62 11.50 -46.57
CA LEU A 50 -34.11 11.72 -47.93
C LEU A 50 -34.16 10.44 -48.76
N VAL A 51 -33.81 9.31 -48.14
CA VAL A 51 -33.88 7.98 -48.78
C VAL A 51 -35.32 7.57 -49.02
N ASP A 52 -36.22 7.78 -48.07
CA ASP A 52 -37.63 7.42 -48.19
C ASP A 52 -38.35 8.23 -49.28
N THR A 53 -37.88 9.45 -49.57
CA THR A 53 -38.39 10.29 -50.68
C THR A 53 -37.63 10.11 -52.00
N SER A 54 -36.66 9.20 -52.05
CA SER A 54 -35.83 8.96 -53.23
C SER A 54 -36.65 8.46 -54.42
N PRO A 55 -36.27 8.79 -55.68
CA PRO A 55 -36.88 8.19 -56.86
C PRO A 55 -36.50 6.71 -57.07
N LEU A 56 -35.57 6.17 -56.26
CA LEU A 56 -35.23 4.75 -56.27
C LEU A 56 -36.38 3.93 -55.70
N TYR A 57 -36.54 2.68 -56.15
CA TYR A 57 -37.65 1.81 -55.75
C TYR A 57 -37.23 0.34 -55.69
N GLY A 58 -38.15 -0.51 -55.26
CA GLY A 58 -37.96 -1.96 -55.21
C GLY A 58 -36.80 -2.38 -54.29
N SER A 59 -36.09 -3.43 -54.69
CA SER A 59 -34.99 -4.00 -53.89
C SER A 59 -33.80 -3.06 -53.68
N LEU A 60 -33.57 -2.10 -54.59
CA LEU A 60 -32.48 -1.14 -54.46
C LEU A 60 -32.75 -0.10 -53.35
N LEU A 61 -33.98 0.44 -53.29
CA LEU A 61 -34.39 1.31 -52.20
C LEU A 61 -34.31 0.57 -50.85
N GLN A 62 -34.79 -0.67 -50.83
CA GLN A 62 -34.73 -1.51 -49.64
C GLN A 62 -33.28 -1.74 -49.16
N ALA A 63 -32.34 -1.99 -50.08
CA ALA A 63 -30.94 -2.15 -49.72
C ALA A 63 -30.37 -0.90 -49.02
N TRP A 64 -30.72 0.30 -49.50
CA TRP A 64 -30.30 1.56 -48.88
C TRP A 64 -30.94 1.78 -47.50
N GLN A 65 -32.23 1.49 -47.36
CA GLN A 65 -32.92 1.53 -46.06
C GLN A 65 -32.33 0.53 -45.05
N CYS A 66 -31.95 -0.66 -45.51
CA CYS A 66 -31.26 -1.66 -44.69
C CYS A 66 -29.90 -1.15 -44.18
N PHE A 67 -29.15 -0.43 -45.01
CA PHE A 67 -27.90 0.22 -44.58
C PHE A 67 -28.15 1.21 -43.44
N LEU A 68 -29.13 2.10 -43.55
CA LEU A 68 -29.48 3.03 -42.46
C LEU A 68 -29.94 2.29 -41.19
N SER A 69 -30.76 1.25 -41.35
CA SER A 69 -31.25 0.42 -40.24
C SER A 69 -30.13 -0.34 -39.53
N SER A 70 -29.03 -0.67 -40.23
CA SER A 70 -27.85 -1.26 -39.60
C SER A 70 -27.12 -0.27 -38.67
N ALA A 71 -27.07 1.01 -39.05
CA ALA A 71 -26.49 2.06 -38.21
C ALA A 71 -27.31 2.31 -36.93
N ASP A 72 -28.64 2.24 -37.00
CA ASP A 72 -29.50 2.33 -35.80
C ASP A 72 -29.25 1.17 -34.84
N ARG A 73 -29.14 -0.05 -35.36
CA ARG A 73 -28.85 -1.23 -34.54
C ARG A 73 -27.49 -1.12 -33.87
N LEU A 74 -26.48 -0.63 -34.60
CA LEU A 74 -25.16 -0.37 -34.06
C LEU A 74 -25.19 0.75 -33.00
N SER A 75 -25.93 1.83 -33.24
CA SER A 75 -26.15 2.90 -32.25
C SER A 75 -26.79 2.37 -30.95
N ALA A 76 -27.82 1.53 -31.07
CA ALA A 76 -28.49 0.91 -29.93
C ALA A 76 -27.55 -0.02 -29.14
N LEU A 77 -26.73 -0.81 -29.84
CA LEU A 77 -25.71 -1.68 -29.24
C LEU A 77 -24.71 -0.87 -28.42
N HIS A 78 -24.07 0.14 -29.01
CA HIS A 78 -23.09 0.99 -28.32
C HIS A 78 -23.72 1.81 -27.18
N SER A 79 -24.99 2.21 -27.32
CA SER A 79 -25.74 2.81 -26.21
C SER A 79 -25.94 1.84 -25.05
N SER A 80 -26.12 0.55 -25.33
CA SER A 80 -26.21 -0.49 -24.29
C SER A 80 -24.87 -0.70 -23.60
N VAL A 81 -23.78 -0.81 -24.36
CA VAL A 81 -22.42 -0.91 -23.80
C VAL A 81 -22.12 0.28 -22.87
N CYS A 82 -22.45 1.50 -23.30
CA CYS A 82 -22.34 2.70 -22.47
C CYS A 82 -23.09 2.57 -21.14
N ARG A 83 -24.33 2.07 -21.16
CA ARG A 83 -25.13 1.88 -19.94
C ARG A 83 -24.52 0.85 -19.02
N SER A 84 -24.06 -0.29 -19.53
CA SER A 84 -23.47 -1.36 -18.72
C SER A 84 -22.17 -0.91 -18.03
N LEU A 85 -21.31 -0.17 -18.75
CA LEU A 85 -20.09 0.39 -18.15
C LEU A 85 -20.36 1.33 -16.97
N VAL A 86 -21.42 2.14 -17.04
CA VAL A 86 -21.72 3.16 -16.00
C VAL A 86 -22.58 2.60 -14.88
N SER A 87 -23.70 1.97 -15.24
CA SER A 87 -24.80 1.63 -14.34
C SER A 87 -24.69 0.21 -13.79
N GLU A 88 -23.84 -0.64 -14.38
CA GLU A 88 -23.56 -1.98 -13.88
C GLU A 88 -22.14 -2.04 -13.32
N ASP A 89 -21.11 -1.92 -14.17
CA ASP A 89 -19.72 -2.07 -13.74
C ASP A 89 -19.29 -0.94 -12.81
N GLY A 90 -19.56 0.32 -13.19
CA GLY A 90 -19.24 1.51 -12.38
C GLY A 90 -19.97 1.54 -11.04
N ASP A 91 -21.28 1.24 -11.03
CA ASP A 91 -22.07 1.21 -9.79
C ASP A 91 -21.70 0.04 -8.88
N ARG A 92 -21.33 -1.11 -9.45
CA ARG A 92 -20.81 -2.24 -8.68
C ARG A 92 -19.51 -1.87 -7.96
N VAL A 93 -18.58 -1.18 -8.62
CA VAL A 93 -17.34 -0.69 -7.98
C VAL A 93 -17.65 0.36 -6.91
N ARG A 94 -18.54 1.32 -7.17
CA ARG A 94 -18.97 2.32 -6.17
C ARG A 94 -19.60 1.68 -4.93
N THR A 95 -20.48 0.70 -5.13
CA THR A 95 -21.18 0.00 -4.05
C THR A 95 -20.19 -0.77 -3.20
N TRP A 96 -19.33 -1.58 -3.82
CA TRP A 96 -18.29 -2.32 -3.12
C TRP A 96 -17.32 -1.40 -2.36
N GLN A 97 -16.91 -0.28 -2.96
CA GLN A 97 -16.06 0.71 -2.31
C GLN A 97 -16.73 1.28 -1.05
N LYS A 98 -18.02 1.63 -1.12
CA LYS A 98 -18.78 2.17 0.02
C LYS A 98 -18.92 1.16 1.16
N GLU A 99 -19.09 -0.12 0.84
CA GLU A 99 -19.21 -1.22 1.81
C GLU A 99 -17.86 -1.63 2.42
N THR A 100 -16.76 -1.43 1.68
CA THR A 100 -15.42 -1.84 2.10
C THR A 100 -14.72 -0.75 2.91
N PHE A 101 -14.93 0.53 2.57
CA PHE A 101 -14.18 1.65 3.15
C PHE A 101 -15.08 2.59 3.94
N HIS A 102 -14.93 2.60 5.26
CA HIS A 102 -15.78 3.39 6.14
C HIS A 102 -15.10 4.70 6.54
N LYS A 103 -15.50 5.80 5.89
CA LYS A 103 -15.00 7.14 6.21
C LYS A 103 -15.38 7.55 7.63
N LYS A 104 -14.43 8.18 8.32
CA LYS A 104 -14.62 8.73 9.66
C LYS A 104 -15.03 10.21 9.61
N LEU A 105 -15.67 10.68 10.68
CA LEU A 105 -16.13 12.08 10.85
C LEU A 105 -14.99 13.12 10.75
N PHE A 106 -13.78 12.77 11.18
CA PHE A 106 -12.62 13.68 11.20
C PHE A 106 -11.57 13.35 10.13
N GLY A 107 -11.99 12.71 9.03
CA GLY A 107 -11.10 12.28 7.97
C GLY A 107 -10.45 10.91 8.21
N GLY A 108 -9.97 10.32 7.12
CA GLY A 108 -9.43 8.96 7.09
C GLY A 108 -10.50 7.87 7.11
N PHE A 109 -10.05 6.62 7.16
CA PHE A 109 -10.87 5.42 7.15
C PHE A 109 -10.76 4.66 8.47
N LYS A 110 -11.86 4.01 8.87
CA LYS A 110 -11.89 3.13 10.04
C LYS A 110 -10.85 2.02 9.90
N GLU A 111 -10.77 1.40 8.73
CA GLU A 111 -9.86 0.29 8.43
C GLU A 111 -8.38 0.72 8.59
N SER A 112 -8.00 1.89 8.07
CA SER A 112 -6.65 2.46 8.25
C SER A 112 -6.34 2.70 9.73
N GLN A 113 -7.31 3.22 10.48
CA GLN A 113 -7.13 3.46 11.91
C GLN A 113 -6.97 2.15 12.68
N ASP A 114 -7.79 1.14 12.41
CA ASP A 114 -7.77 -0.14 13.10
C ASP A 114 -6.41 -0.84 12.88
N PHE A 115 -5.90 -0.88 11.64
CA PHE A 115 -4.56 -1.40 11.36
C PHE A 115 -3.46 -0.54 12.02
N GLY A 116 -3.54 0.79 11.92
CA GLY A 116 -2.55 1.70 12.49
C GLY A 116 -2.45 1.57 14.02
N THR A 117 -3.59 1.48 14.71
CA THR A 117 -3.65 1.27 16.16
C THR A 117 -3.18 -0.13 16.55
N GLY A 118 -3.54 -1.16 15.78
CA GLY A 118 -3.05 -2.52 15.93
C GLY A 118 -1.53 -2.58 15.89
N PHE A 119 -0.91 -2.08 14.82
CA PHE A 119 0.54 -2.09 14.65
C PHE A 119 1.25 -1.26 15.71
N ALA A 120 0.72 -0.07 16.03
CA ALA A 120 1.28 0.77 17.09
C ALA A 120 1.27 0.05 18.45
N ARG A 121 0.19 -0.68 18.76
CA ARG A 121 0.06 -1.47 19.99
C ARG A 121 1.08 -2.61 20.04
N ALA A 122 1.17 -3.41 18.98
CA ALA A 122 2.12 -4.53 18.88
C ALA A 122 3.59 -4.05 18.94
N GLN A 123 3.91 -2.92 18.30
CA GLN A 123 5.28 -2.41 18.26
C GLN A 123 5.72 -1.64 19.51
N LYS A 124 4.80 -1.12 20.31
CA LYS A 124 5.14 -0.27 21.48
C LYS A 124 6.07 -0.96 22.49
N PRO A 125 5.86 -2.23 22.92
CA PRO A 125 6.77 -2.91 23.84
C PRO A 125 8.15 -3.18 23.24
N TRP A 126 8.21 -3.47 21.94
CA TRP A 126 9.44 -3.67 21.18
C TRP A 126 10.26 -2.39 21.07
N ALA A 127 9.62 -1.28 20.67
CA ALA A 127 10.26 0.03 20.58
C ALA A 127 10.84 0.48 21.94
N LYS A 128 10.14 0.23 23.05
CA LYS A 128 10.65 0.49 24.40
C LYS A 128 11.91 -0.34 24.72
N ARG A 129 11.96 -1.61 24.33
CA ARG A 129 13.11 -2.50 24.52
C ARG A 129 14.31 -2.07 23.68
N LEU A 130 14.10 -1.75 22.40
CA LEU A 130 15.14 -1.21 21.53
C LEU A 130 15.74 0.08 22.10
N LYS A 131 14.91 1.00 22.61
CA LYS A 131 15.41 2.23 23.27
C LYS A 131 16.26 1.93 24.51
N LYS A 132 15.93 0.90 25.29
CA LYS A 132 16.76 0.45 26.42
C LYS A 132 18.08 -0.15 25.94
N LEU A 133 18.04 -0.99 24.91
CA LEU A 133 19.21 -1.61 24.30
C LEU A 133 20.17 -0.56 23.76
N ASP A 134 19.67 0.44 23.04
CA ASP A 134 20.50 1.55 22.53
C ASP A 134 21.20 2.30 23.66
N LYS A 135 20.50 2.60 24.75
CA LYS A 135 21.11 3.24 25.93
C LYS A 135 22.20 2.37 26.56
N ALA A 136 21.95 1.07 26.72
CA ALA A 136 22.91 0.14 27.31
C ALA A 136 24.15 -0.01 26.41
N ARG A 137 23.94 -0.12 25.09
CA ARG A 137 25.00 -0.15 24.07
C ARG A 137 25.86 1.11 24.11
N SER A 138 25.24 2.29 24.12
CA SER A 138 25.97 3.57 24.20
C SER A 138 26.78 3.70 25.50
N ALA A 139 26.23 3.24 26.63
CA ALA A 139 26.95 3.21 27.90
C ALA A 139 28.15 2.26 27.86
N PHE A 140 27.97 1.06 27.32
CA PHE A 140 29.05 0.08 27.13
C PHE A 140 30.18 0.65 26.26
N HIS A 141 29.87 1.20 25.08
CA HIS A 141 30.87 1.81 24.21
C HIS A 141 31.60 2.99 24.88
N LYS A 142 30.94 3.73 25.78
CA LYS A 142 31.56 4.83 26.51
C LYS A 142 32.60 4.33 27.51
N VAL A 143 32.29 3.31 28.32
CA VAL A 143 33.24 2.77 29.30
C VAL A 143 34.36 1.98 28.63
N GLN A 144 34.05 1.26 27.55
CA GLN A 144 35.05 0.56 26.74
C GLN A 144 36.11 1.52 26.17
N ARG A 145 35.71 2.71 25.68
CA ARG A 145 36.66 3.74 25.24
C ARG A 145 37.53 4.25 26.38
N LYS A 146 36.96 4.47 27.57
CA LYS A 146 37.71 4.90 28.75
C LYS A 146 38.72 3.85 29.20
N GLU A 147 38.32 2.59 29.25
CA GLU A 147 39.20 1.47 29.57
C GLU A 147 40.35 1.37 28.57
N GLN A 148 40.06 1.50 27.26
CA GLN A 148 41.10 1.52 26.24
C GLN A 148 42.11 2.66 26.50
N THR A 149 41.64 3.87 26.78
CA THR A 149 42.53 4.99 27.13
C THR A 149 43.35 4.72 28.40
N ALA A 150 42.78 4.06 29.42
CA ALA A 150 43.51 3.69 30.63
C ALA A 150 44.58 2.62 30.35
N ARG A 151 44.28 1.62 29.51
CA ARG A 151 45.24 0.61 29.04
C ARG A 151 46.39 1.23 28.26
N ASP A 152 46.11 2.17 27.36
CA ASP A 152 47.13 2.86 26.58
C ASP A 152 48.06 3.70 27.48
N ARG A 153 47.48 4.38 28.50
CA ARG A 153 48.26 5.12 29.50
C ARG A 153 49.15 4.23 30.35
N GLU A 154 48.65 3.07 30.78
CA GLU A 154 49.42 2.08 31.53
C GLU A 154 50.59 1.54 30.71
N ALA A 155 50.34 1.18 29.45
CA ALA A 155 51.38 0.70 28.52
C ALA A 155 52.48 1.76 28.33
N HIS A 156 52.11 3.03 28.15
CA HIS A 156 53.07 4.13 28.04
C HIS A 156 53.84 4.37 29.35
N ALA A 157 53.20 4.29 30.51
CA ALA A 157 53.86 4.46 31.81
C ALA A 157 54.85 3.33 32.11
N LYS A 158 54.52 2.08 31.74
CA LYS A 158 55.41 0.92 31.86
C LYS A 158 56.66 1.01 30.99
N GLY A 159 56.58 1.67 29.84
CA GLY A 159 57.72 1.88 28.93
C GLY A 159 58.59 3.11 29.25
N ASN A 160 58.24 3.91 30.27
CA ASN A 160 58.95 5.16 30.58
C ASN A 160 59.68 5.08 31.94
N PRO A 161 61.03 5.04 31.98
CA PRO A 161 61.80 4.95 33.22
C PRO A 161 61.74 6.19 34.11
N ASP A 162 61.27 7.34 33.60
CA ASP A 162 61.13 8.59 34.36
C ASP A 162 59.83 8.65 35.20
N VAL A 163 58.95 7.65 35.08
CA VAL A 163 57.70 7.58 35.84
C VAL A 163 57.97 6.92 37.20
N ALA A 164 57.77 7.67 38.28
CA ALA A 164 57.90 7.14 39.63
C ALA A 164 56.99 5.91 39.87
N ILE A 165 57.51 4.92 40.61
CA ILE A 165 56.83 3.66 40.93
C ILE A 165 55.43 3.89 41.51
N GLU A 166 55.29 4.87 42.40
CA GLU A 166 54.00 5.20 43.03
C GLU A 166 52.97 5.72 42.01
N LYS A 167 53.42 6.53 41.03
CA LYS A 167 52.59 7.00 39.93
C LYS A 167 52.21 5.86 38.98
N GLN A 168 53.12 4.92 38.75
CA GLN A 168 52.87 3.72 37.96
C GLN A 168 51.82 2.81 38.63
N ARG A 169 51.90 2.62 39.96
CA ARG A 169 50.89 1.89 40.74
C ARG A 169 49.51 2.52 40.62
N LYS A 170 49.42 3.84 40.75
CA LYS A 170 48.16 4.57 40.61
C LYS A 170 47.53 4.41 39.21
N ILE A 171 48.33 4.45 38.15
CA ILE A 171 47.84 4.24 36.77
C ILE A 171 47.31 2.80 36.59
N GLN A 172 47.96 1.82 37.21
CA GLN A 172 47.49 0.44 37.20
C GLN A 172 46.15 0.28 37.95
N GLU A 173 46.02 0.88 39.15
CA GLU A 173 44.77 0.91 39.92
C GLU A 173 43.62 1.55 39.10
N GLU A 174 43.88 2.67 38.41
CA GLU A 174 42.91 3.33 37.53
C GLU A 174 42.47 2.44 36.35
N ARG A 175 43.40 1.67 35.77
CA ARG A 175 43.11 0.72 34.68
C ARG A 175 42.29 -0.48 35.16
N GLU A 176 42.61 -1.03 36.33
CA GLU A 176 41.85 -2.14 36.93
C GLU A 176 40.42 -1.71 37.28
N LEU A 177 40.25 -0.51 37.84
CA LEU A 177 38.92 0.06 38.08
C LEU A 177 38.14 0.25 36.78
N ALA A 178 38.78 0.79 35.73
CA ALA A 178 38.14 0.95 34.42
C ALA A 178 37.72 -0.39 33.80
N GLN A 179 38.52 -1.46 33.98
CA GLN A 179 38.17 -2.80 33.53
C GLN A 179 36.94 -3.34 34.27
N GLN A 180 36.91 -3.26 35.60
CA GLN A 180 35.77 -3.71 36.41
C GLN A 180 34.47 -2.97 36.03
N ASP A 181 34.57 -1.66 35.80
CA ASP A 181 33.45 -0.85 35.32
C ASP A 181 32.96 -1.30 33.93
N THR A 182 33.88 -1.61 33.00
CA THR A 182 33.50 -2.16 31.68
C THR A 182 32.78 -3.50 31.81
N GLU A 183 33.31 -4.43 32.61
CA GLU A 183 32.71 -5.75 32.81
C GLU A 183 31.29 -5.65 33.39
N LYS A 184 31.09 -4.78 34.37
CA LYS A 184 29.77 -4.50 34.96
C LYS A 184 28.78 -3.94 33.93
N VAL A 185 29.20 -2.98 33.12
CA VAL A 185 28.33 -2.38 32.09
C VAL A 185 28.09 -3.35 30.93
N ARG A 186 29.08 -4.19 30.57
CA ARG A 186 28.94 -5.27 29.60
C ARG A 186 27.85 -6.26 30.02
N ALA A 187 27.91 -6.76 31.25
CA ALA A 187 26.91 -7.70 31.77
C ALA A 187 25.50 -7.10 31.72
N ARG A 188 25.36 -5.79 32.03
CA ARG A 188 24.09 -5.08 31.88
C ARG A 188 23.63 -4.99 30.42
N TYR A 189 24.54 -4.69 29.49
CA TYR A 189 24.24 -4.63 28.07
C TYR A 189 23.79 -5.99 27.53
N GLU A 190 24.51 -7.05 27.84
CA GLU A 190 24.21 -8.43 27.45
C GLU A 190 22.85 -8.88 27.99
N LYS A 191 22.53 -8.57 29.25
CA LYS A 191 21.21 -8.85 29.83
C LYS A 191 20.08 -8.15 29.06
N VAL A 192 20.24 -6.87 28.73
CA VAL A 192 19.21 -6.13 27.96
C VAL A 192 19.10 -6.68 26.53
N LEU A 193 20.21 -7.09 25.93
CA LEU A 193 20.23 -7.73 24.62
C LEU A 193 19.46 -9.05 24.65
N GLU A 194 19.68 -9.88 25.67
CA GLU A 194 18.96 -11.14 25.84
C GLU A 194 17.44 -10.92 26.02
N GLU A 195 17.03 -9.93 26.83
CA GLU A 195 15.62 -9.56 26.99
C GLU A 195 14.96 -9.14 25.66
N VAL A 196 15.70 -8.45 24.80
CA VAL A 196 15.23 -8.07 23.45
C VAL A 196 15.11 -9.31 22.57
N THR A 197 16.15 -10.13 22.51
CA THR A 197 16.19 -11.36 21.69
C THR A 197 15.05 -12.32 22.07
N ARG A 198 14.80 -12.52 23.38
CA ARG A 198 13.70 -13.36 23.86
C ARG A 198 12.31 -12.81 23.51
N TYR A 199 12.16 -11.48 23.39
CA TYR A 199 10.89 -10.86 23.02
C TYR A 199 10.65 -10.82 21.50
N ALA A 200 11.70 -10.97 20.69
CA ALA A 200 11.60 -10.83 19.23
C ALA A 200 10.56 -11.76 18.59
N PRO A 201 10.45 -13.07 18.93
CA PRO A 201 9.43 -13.95 18.35
C PRO A 201 8.01 -13.46 18.58
N ARG A 202 7.68 -13.07 19.82
CA ARG A 202 6.37 -12.52 20.17
C ARG A 202 6.06 -11.22 19.43
N TYR A 203 7.06 -10.34 19.29
CA TYR A 203 6.89 -9.10 18.51
C TYR A 203 6.58 -9.41 17.04
N MET A 204 7.30 -10.37 16.44
CA MET A 204 7.06 -10.78 15.05
C MET A 204 5.66 -11.36 14.88
N GLU A 205 5.25 -12.29 15.73
CA GLU A 205 3.92 -12.91 15.71
C GLU A 205 2.79 -11.87 15.84
N GLU A 206 2.88 -10.95 16.81
CA GLU A 206 1.87 -9.90 17.00
C GLU A 206 1.78 -8.96 15.78
N MET A 207 2.92 -8.64 15.15
CA MET A 207 2.96 -7.81 13.93
C MET A 207 2.43 -8.57 12.71
N GLU A 208 2.77 -9.85 12.57
CA GLU A 208 2.38 -10.72 11.46
C GLU A 208 0.87 -10.95 11.46
N CYS A 209 0.27 -11.20 12.64
CA CYS A 209 -1.18 -11.33 12.78
C CYS A 209 -1.96 -10.14 12.19
N ILE A 210 -1.50 -8.91 12.45
CA ILE A 210 -2.12 -7.69 11.90
C ILE A 210 -1.83 -7.55 10.41
N PHE A 211 -0.62 -7.91 9.99
CA PHE A 211 -0.24 -7.88 8.59
C PHE A 211 -1.07 -8.86 7.75
N ASP A 212 -1.30 -10.07 8.22
CA ASP A 212 -2.10 -11.09 7.53
C ASP A 212 -3.55 -10.66 7.37
N GLN A 213 -4.14 -10.05 8.41
CA GLN A 213 -5.48 -9.44 8.30
C GLN A 213 -5.51 -8.38 7.19
N SER A 214 -4.47 -7.53 7.12
CA SER A 214 -4.39 -6.52 6.06
C SER A 214 -4.19 -7.15 4.66
N GLN A 215 -3.50 -8.29 4.55
CA GLN A 215 -3.34 -9.01 3.29
C GLN A 215 -4.64 -9.69 2.84
N GLU A 216 -5.44 -10.17 3.79
CA GLU A 216 -6.74 -10.77 3.47
C GLU A 216 -7.70 -9.75 2.86
N GLU A 217 -7.77 -8.55 3.43
CA GLU A 217 -8.57 -7.46 2.85
C GLU A 217 -8.06 -7.06 1.45
N GLU A 218 -6.74 -7.04 1.26
CA GLU A 218 -6.16 -6.79 -0.05
C GLU A 218 -6.47 -7.90 -1.06
N ARG A 219 -6.49 -9.17 -0.63
CA ARG A 219 -6.87 -10.31 -1.48
C ARG A 219 -8.31 -10.20 -1.95
N LYS A 220 -9.24 -9.80 -1.07
CA LYS A 220 -10.64 -9.53 -1.42
C LYS A 220 -10.75 -8.43 -2.48
N ARG A 221 -10.01 -7.33 -2.31
CA ARG A 221 -9.94 -6.25 -3.30
C ARG A 221 -9.43 -6.72 -4.66
N ILE A 222 -8.30 -7.41 -4.69
CA ILE A 222 -7.69 -7.92 -5.94
C ILE A 222 -8.68 -8.84 -6.66
N SER A 223 -9.32 -9.75 -5.93
CA SER A 223 -10.33 -10.65 -6.49
C SER A 223 -11.51 -9.86 -7.08
N PHE A 224 -12.06 -8.92 -6.32
CA PHE A 224 -13.17 -8.08 -6.76
C PHE A 224 -12.84 -7.29 -8.03
N LEU A 225 -11.70 -6.59 -8.05
CA LEU A 225 -11.30 -5.77 -9.20
C LEU A 225 -11.06 -6.62 -10.44
N LYS A 226 -10.44 -7.81 -10.31
CA LYS A 226 -10.33 -8.76 -11.43
C LYS A 226 -11.71 -9.12 -12.00
N GLN A 227 -12.69 -9.40 -11.14
CA GLN A 227 -14.05 -9.71 -11.58
C GLN A 227 -14.75 -8.52 -12.23
N ALA A 228 -14.51 -7.30 -11.75
CA ALA A 228 -15.03 -6.08 -12.38
C ALA A 228 -14.46 -5.90 -13.79
N PHE A 229 -13.14 -6.06 -13.98
CA PHE A 229 -12.53 -5.95 -15.31
C PHE A 229 -12.97 -7.07 -16.27
N LEU A 230 -13.18 -8.30 -15.79
CA LEU A 230 -13.75 -9.38 -16.60
C LEU A 230 -15.21 -9.12 -16.99
N SER A 231 -15.96 -8.38 -16.18
CA SER A 231 -17.32 -7.93 -16.48
C SER A 231 -17.30 -6.89 -17.60
N VAL A 232 -16.45 -5.87 -17.46
CA VAL A 232 -16.21 -4.86 -18.49
C VAL A 232 -15.83 -5.50 -19.83
N HIS A 233 -14.89 -6.46 -19.83
CA HIS A 233 -14.50 -7.15 -21.06
C HIS A 233 -15.70 -7.79 -21.76
N ARG A 234 -16.61 -8.43 -21.01
CA ARG A 234 -17.82 -9.04 -21.56
C ARG A 234 -18.78 -8.00 -22.13
N HIS A 235 -18.98 -6.86 -21.46
CA HIS A 235 -19.85 -5.80 -21.97
C HIS A 235 -19.29 -5.11 -23.22
N LEU A 236 -17.96 -5.03 -23.35
CA LEU A 236 -17.30 -4.45 -24.52
C LEU A 236 -17.23 -5.39 -25.72
N ASP A 237 -17.42 -6.69 -25.51
CA ASP A 237 -17.33 -7.69 -26.55
C ASP A 237 -18.61 -7.72 -27.39
N VAL A 238 -18.57 -6.97 -28.50
CA VAL A 238 -19.67 -6.90 -29.47
C VAL A 238 -19.84 -8.17 -30.31
N THR A 239 -18.87 -9.10 -30.29
CA THR A 239 -18.98 -10.38 -31.03
C THR A 239 -19.85 -11.40 -30.32
N ASN A 240 -20.02 -11.25 -29.00
CA ASN A 240 -20.84 -12.12 -28.17
C ASN A 240 -22.24 -11.53 -27.87
N ASN A 241 -22.56 -10.34 -28.38
CA ASN A 241 -23.87 -9.70 -28.27
C ASN A 241 -24.83 -10.16 -29.39
N GLU A 242 -24.91 -11.47 -29.63
CA GLU A 242 -25.96 -12.06 -30.47
C GLU A 242 -27.27 -12.12 -29.68
N ARG A 243 -28.11 -11.08 -29.85
CA ARG A 243 -29.56 -11.17 -29.68
C ARG A 243 -30.27 -10.36 -30.75
#